data_AF-A0A5N7W350-F1
#
_entry.id   AF-A0A5N7W350-F1
#
_cell.length_a   1.000
_cell.length_b   1.000
_cell.length_c   1.000
_cell.angle_alpha   90.00
_cell.angle_beta   90.00
_cell.angle_gamma   90.00
#
_symmetry.space_group_name_H-M   'P 1'
#
loop_
_entity.id
_entity.type
_entity.pdbx_description
1 polymer ?
#
loop_
_entity_poly.entity_id
_entity_poly.type
_entity_poly.pdbx_seq_one_letter_code
_entity_poly.pdbx_strand_id
1 'polypeptide(L)'
;MPLLRAPICLAQKVGSGVGRGQILLRTLPTAAQAVTSTRGTDMSTVLLWLRNDLRLHDQPVLHAACRMGAQYILPVLCLPDIQARTHWGFARIGQHRRTWLVKTIQNLAENFHELRSQLLILNAPAATALPALAQAIGACTIVCEDIAAPEEQTEVDALRAAGLQVHTVWHSSLLHPDQLPWPVRKLPAVFTPFRQAVEHVKLQPYPPLPVPEALPRVPPNIPSKYLQEQALALDALTDASNSLDARSAIAFLQGGESAALAHLRQYLARGLPHSYKRTRNGLVGLDYSSKWSLWLATGALSPRQAYAEL
;
A
#
# COMPACT_ATOMS: atom_id res chain seq x y z
N MET A 1 36.34 44.79 16.52
CA MET A 1 36.11 45.37 17.87
C MET A 1 35.92 46.86 17.73
N PRO A 2 35.29 47.55 18.71
CA PRO A 2 34.17 47.17 19.59
C PRO A 2 32.87 47.82 19.03
N LEU A 3 31.73 48.05 19.68
CA LEU A 3 31.08 47.64 20.96
C LEU A 3 29.78 46.86 20.60
N LEU A 4 28.97 46.21 21.46
CA LEU A 4 28.69 46.19 22.91
C LEU A 4 27.83 47.32 23.51
N ARG A 5 26.50 47.16 23.46
CA ARG A 5 25.62 47.38 24.63
C ARG A 5 24.30 46.61 24.51
N ALA A 6 23.89 46.04 25.64
CA ALA A 6 22.62 45.40 25.94
C ALA A 6 22.37 45.63 27.46
N PRO A 7 21.33 45.09 28.11
CA PRO A 7 20.05 44.55 27.62
C PRO A 7 18.85 45.32 28.23
N ILE A 8 17.61 44.86 27.99
CA ILE A 8 16.55 44.95 29.01
C ILE A 8 16.07 43.52 29.28
N CYS A 9 15.95 43.18 30.57
CA CYS A 9 15.50 41.90 31.06
C CYS A 9 14.26 42.12 31.93
N LEU A 10 13.23 41.29 31.77
CA LEU A 10 12.16 41.17 32.75
C LEU A 10 11.66 39.73 32.76
N ALA A 11 12.11 38.97 33.76
CA ALA A 11 11.72 37.59 33.98
C ALA A 11 11.20 37.41 35.41
N GLN A 12 9.93 37.06 35.53
CA GLN A 12 9.34 36.38 36.68
C GLN A 12 8.91 35.00 36.12
N LYS A 13 9.39 33.85 36.58
CA LYS A 13 9.32 33.27 37.95
C LYS A 13 7.86 33.22 38.44
N VAL A 14 7.32 32.09 38.92
CA VAL A 14 7.93 30.89 39.52
C VAL A 14 7.29 29.60 38.94
N GLY A 15 8.02 28.48 38.92
CA GLY A 15 7.48 27.16 38.52
C GLY A 15 8.57 26.12 38.28
N SER A 16 9.24 25.64 39.33
CA SER A 16 10.46 24.81 39.22
C SER A 16 10.20 23.30 39.33
N GLY A 17 10.58 22.54 38.30
CA GLY A 17 10.82 21.09 38.34
C GLY A 17 12.05 20.75 37.50
N VAL A 18 12.96 19.92 38.00
CA VAL A 18 14.32 19.79 37.46
C VAL A 18 14.52 18.52 36.64
N GLY A 19 15.06 18.67 35.42
CA GLY A 19 15.53 17.57 34.58
C GLY A 19 16.49 18.07 33.50
N ARG A 20 17.80 18.12 33.80
CA ARG A 20 18.83 18.56 32.83
C ARG A 20 19.27 17.38 31.95
N GLY A 21 18.98 17.44 30.65
CA GLY A 21 19.61 16.62 29.61
C GLY A 21 20.38 17.50 28.62
N GLN A 22 21.59 17.09 28.23
CA GLN A 22 22.46 17.89 27.35
C GLN A 22 22.09 17.71 25.88
N ILE A 23 22.06 18.81 25.12
CA ILE A 23 22.01 18.79 23.65
C ILE A 23 23.41 18.46 23.14
N LEU A 24 23.61 17.22 22.69
CA LEU A 24 24.87 16.76 22.10
C LEU A 24 24.85 16.93 20.58
N LEU A 25 25.31 18.10 20.11
CA LEU A 25 25.71 18.30 18.72
C LEU A 25 26.92 17.40 18.42
N ARG A 26 26.72 16.29 17.70
CA ARG A 26 27.79 15.48 17.14
C ARG A 26 28.04 15.85 15.68
N THR A 27 29.28 16.20 15.39
CA THR A 27 29.80 16.48 14.05
C THR A 27 29.93 15.19 13.22
N LEU A 28 29.80 15.32 11.90
CA LEU A 28 30.03 14.25 10.93
C LEU A 28 31.52 13.88 10.88
N PRO A 29 31.90 12.59 10.96
CA PRO A 29 33.23 12.13 10.56
C PRO A 29 33.29 11.99 9.05
N THR A 30 34.20 12.72 8.39
CA THR A 30 34.48 12.54 6.96
C THR A 30 35.54 11.46 6.80
N ALA A 31 35.18 10.28 6.30
CA ALA A 31 36.11 9.19 6.02
C ALA A 31 35.70 8.43 4.77
N ALA A 32 36.37 8.70 3.66
CA ALA A 32 36.23 7.89 2.45
C ALA A 32 37.09 6.63 2.56
N GLN A 33 36.48 5.46 2.46
CA GLN A 33 37.17 4.20 2.18
C GLN A 33 36.59 3.61 0.90
N ALA A 34 37.41 3.57 -0.14
CA ALA A 34 37.03 3.00 -1.42
C ALA A 34 37.04 1.47 -1.33
N VAL A 35 35.85 0.86 -1.20
CA VAL A 35 35.69 -0.58 -1.39
C VAL A 35 35.68 -0.85 -2.88
N THR A 36 36.82 -1.29 -3.42
CA THR A 36 37.01 -1.61 -4.84
C THR A 36 36.28 -2.91 -5.21
N SER A 37 34.95 -2.89 -5.19
CA SER A 37 34.12 -3.99 -5.66
C SER A 37 34.24 -4.10 -7.19
N THR A 38 34.81 -5.21 -7.66
CA THR A 38 34.82 -5.59 -9.07
C THR A 38 33.41 -5.99 -9.50
N ARG A 39 32.56 -5.01 -9.77
CA ARG A 39 31.23 -5.23 -10.35
C ARG A 39 31.36 -5.79 -11.77
N GLY A 40 31.28 -7.12 -11.87
CA GLY A 40 30.51 -7.71 -12.96
C GLY A 40 29.09 -7.15 -12.97
N THR A 41 28.36 -7.28 -14.06
CA THR A 41 27.02 -6.68 -14.22
C THR A 41 26.04 -7.27 -13.20
N ASP A 42 25.90 -6.55 -12.09
CA ASP A 42 25.16 -6.96 -10.91
C ASP A 42 23.66 -7.03 -11.25
N MET A 43 23.05 -8.21 -11.10
CA MET A 43 21.71 -8.53 -11.64
C MET A 43 20.60 -7.89 -10.79
N SER A 44 20.46 -6.57 -10.94
CA SER A 44 19.57 -5.72 -10.15
C SER A 44 18.12 -6.23 -10.18
N THR A 45 17.73 -6.82 -9.06
CA THR A 45 16.38 -7.36 -8.85
C THR A 45 15.68 -6.55 -7.77
N VAL A 46 14.51 -6.01 -8.11
CA VAL A 46 13.62 -5.30 -7.18
C VAL A 46 12.44 -6.19 -6.82
N LEU A 47 12.18 -6.35 -5.52
CA LEU A 47 10.93 -6.93 -5.04
C LEU A 47 9.85 -5.83 -5.03
N LEU A 48 8.77 -6.05 -5.78
CA LEU A 48 7.58 -5.22 -5.77
C LEU A 48 6.60 -5.83 -4.76
N TRP A 49 6.62 -5.35 -3.52
CA TRP A 49 5.82 -5.92 -2.42
C TRP A 49 4.45 -5.26 -2.35
N LEU A 50 3.43 -6.06 -2.71
CA LEU A 50 2.02 -5.68 -2.76
C LEU A 50 1.30 -6.12 -1.48
N ARG A 51 0.34 -5.31 -1.03
CA ARG A 51 -0.37 -5.43 0.26
C ARG A 51 -1.87 -5.17 0.12
N ASN A 52 -2.30 -3.90 0.21
CA ASN A 52 -3.69 -3.45 0.07
C ASN A 52 -3.85 -2.61 -1.20
N ASP A 53 -3.10 -2.95 -2.25
CA ASP A 53 -2.93 -2.21 -3.50
C ASP A 53 -3.02 -3.14 -4.73
N LEU A 54 -3.93 -4.12 -4.67
CA LEU A 54 -3.99 -5.29 -5.53
C LEU A 54 -4.58 -5.02 -6.93
N ARG A 55 -3.89 -4.17 -7.70
CA ARG A 55 -4.22 -3.72 -9.07
C ARG A 55 -2.97 -3.37 -9.87
N LEU A 56 -3.12 -3.21 -11.20
CA LEU A 56 -2.12 -2.64 -12.10
C LEU A 56 -2.44 -1.19 -12.51
N HIS A 57 -3.72 -0.81 -12.64
CA HIS A 57 -4.11 0.57 -12.97
C HIS A 57 -3.78 1.51 -11.81
N ASP A 58 -3.34 2.73 -12.13
CA ASP A 58 -2.94 3.74 -11.15
C ASP A 58 -2.12 3.15 -9.99
N GLN A 59 -1.00 2.51 -10.32
CA GLN A 59 -0.16 1.78 -9.38
C GLN A 59 1.25 2.44 -9.25
N PRO A 60 1.40 3.48 -8.40
CA PRO A 60 2.66 4.18 -8.18
C PRO A 60 3.83 3.32 -7.71
N VAL A 61 3.59 2.19 -7.03
CA VAL A 61 4.65 1.29 -6.55
C VAL A 61 5.34 0.60 -7.72
N LEU A 62 4.53 0.06 -8.66
CA LEU A 62 5.02 -0.54 -9.92
C LEU A 62 5.77 0.49 -10.78
N HIS A 63 5.22 1.69 -10.91
CA HIS A 63 5.87 2.81 -11.60
C HIS A 63 7.18 3.24 -10.93
N ALA A 64 7.24 3.27 -9.59
CA ALA A 64 8.46 3.57 -8.85
C ALA A 64 9.53 2.50 -9.08
N ALA A 65 9.18 1.22 -8.98
CA ALA A 65 10.08 0.10 -9.25
C ALA A 65 10.62 0.13 -10.69
N CYS A 66 9.77 0.39 -11.70
CA CYS A 66 10.21 0.53 -13.09
C CYS A 66 11.19 1.69 -13.29
N ARG A 67 10.97 2.83 -12.62
CA ARG A 67 11.89 3.99 -12.65
C ARG A 67 13.25 3.73 -11.99
N MET A 68 13.43 2.65 -11.24
CA MET A 68 14.75 2.30 -10.67
C MET A 68 15.73 1.73 -11.71
N GLY A 69 15.26 1.40 -12.93
CA GLY A 69 16.12 0.83 -13.97
C GLY A 69 16.61 -0.58 -13.68
N ALA A 70 15.91 -1.31 -12.81
CA ALA A 70 16.25 -2.67 -12.42
C ALA A 70 16.10 -3.65 -13.61
N GLN A 71 17.05 -4.58 -13.75
CA GLN A 71 17.01 -5.61 -14.79
C GLN A 71 15.81 -6.56 -14.60
N TYR A 72 15.47 -6.83 -13.34
CA TYR A 72 14.36 -7.71 -12.96
C TYR A 72 13.44 -7.04 -11.94
N ILE A 73 12.13 -7.25 -12.10
CA ILE A 73 11.11 -6.93 -11.09
C ILE A 73 10.36 -8.21 -10.77
N LEU A 74 10.23 -8.51 -9.48
CA LEU A 74 9.44 -9.63 -8.97
C LEU A 74 8.28 -9.09 -8.12
N PRO A 75 7.04 -9.08 -8.64
CA PRO A 75 5.85 -8.89 -7.83
C PRO A 75 5.73 -9.97 -6.75
N VAL A 76 5.64 -9.56 -5.48
CA VAL A 76 5.52 -10.45 -4.32
C VAL A 76 4.35 -10.04 -3.43
N LEU A 77 3.64 -11.04 -2.91
CA LEU A 77 2.56 -10.85 -1.95
C LEU A 77 2.70 -11.85 -0.81
N CYS A 78 2.73 -11.35 0.43
CA CYS A 78 2.71 -12.19 1.62
C CYS A 78 1.27 -12.44 2.06
N LEU A 79 0.90 -13.70 2.27
CA LEU A 79 -0.42 -14.08 2.76
C LEU A 79 -0.53 -13.76 4.26
N PRO A 80 -1.69 -13.25 4.72
CA PRO A 80 -1.91 -12.97 6.12
C PRO A 80 -2.07 -14.25 6.94
N ASP A 81 -1.58 -14.24 8.19
CA ASP A 81 -1.81 -15.33 9.13
C ASP A 81 -3.31 -15.48 9.46
N ILE A 82 -3.89 -16.62 9.06
CA ILE A 82 -5.29 -16.99 9.30
C ILE A 82 -5.53 -17.45 10.75
N GLN A 83 -4.48 -17.81 11.49
CA GLN A 83 -4.56 -18.17 12.91
C GLN A 83 -4.44 -16.96 13.84
N ALA A 84 -3.96 -15.82 13.33
CA ALA A 84 -3.91 -14.58 14.07
C ALA A 84 -5.28 -14.23 14.70
N ARG A 85 -5.22 -13.78 15.95
CA ARG A 85 -6.37 -13.32 16.72
C ARG A 85 -6.16 -11.88 17.17
N THR A 86 -7.26 -11.15 17.27
CA THR A 86 -7.31 -9.85 17.95
C THR A 86 -7.11 -10.02 19.45
N HIS A 87 -6.82 -8.93 20.17
CA HIS A 87 -6.74 -8.92 21.63
C HIS A 87 -8.00 -9.45 22.33
N TRP A 88 -9.17 -9.38 21.67
CA TRP A 88 -10.46 -9.90 22.15
C TRP A 88 -10.77 -11.33 21.67
N GLY A 89 -9.79 -12.06 21.14
CA GLY A 89 -9.92 -13.47 20.72
C GLY A 89 -10.58 -13.71 19.36
N PHE A 90 -11.20 -12.71 18.73
CA PHE A 90 -11.76 -12.83 17.38
C PHE A 90 -10.67 -13.09 16.33
N ALA A 91 -10.98 -13.85 15.27
CA ALA A 91 -10.11 -14.01 14.10
C ALA A 91 -9.73 -12.66 13.48
N ARG A 92 -8.43 -12.45 13.21
CA ARG A 92 -7.92 -11.17 12.66
C ARG A 92 -8.49 -10.87 11.27
N ILE A 93 -8.81 -11.90 10.49
CA ILE A 93 -9.48 -11.80 9.18
C ILE A 93 -10.62 -12.83 9.12
N GLY A 94 -11.87 -12.36 9.11
CA GLY A 94 -13.06 -13.21 8.96
C GLY A 94 -13.21 -13.79 7.55
N GLN A 95 -13.93 -14.91 7.44
CA GLN A 95 -13.92 -15.73 6.22
C GLN A 95 -14.35 -15.00 4.94
N HIS A 96 -15.35 -14.12 5.01
CA HIS A 96 -15.76 -13.32 3.84
C HIS A 96 -14.63 -12.45 3.27
N ARG A 97 -13.76 -11.88 4.13
CA ARG A 97 -12.58 -11.11 3.68
C ARG A 97 -11.49 -12.03 3.14
N ARG A 98 -11.29 -13.23 3.72
CA ARG A 98 -10.35 -14.24 3.17
C ARG A 98 -10.77 -14.69 1.77
N THR A 99 -12.03 -15.09 1.58
CA THR A 99 -12.55 -15.51 0.27
C THR A 99 -12.52 -14.38 -0.77
N TRP A 100 -12.79 -13.13 -0.36
CA TRP A 100 -12.65 -11.97 -1.25
C TRP A 100 -11.20 -11.66 -1.63
N LEU A 101 -10.27 -11.81 -0.66
CA LEU A 101 -8.84 -11.63 -0.88
C LEU A 101 -8.29 -12.68 -1.87
N VAL A 102 -8.66 -13.95 -1.74
CA VAL A 102 -8.24 -15.01 -2.67
C VAL A 102 -8.68 -14.72 -4.10
N LYS A 103 -9.96 -14.38 -4.32
CA LYS A 103 -10.46 -13.94 -5.65
C LYS A 103 -9.67 -12.74 -6.20
N THR A 104 -9.28 -11.82 -5.32
CA THR A 104 -8.53 -10.62 -5.71
C THR A 104 -7.08 -10.95 -6.08
N ILE A 105 -6.41 -11.84 -5.34
CA ILE A 105 -5.05 -12.31 -5.65
C ILE A 105 -5.03 -13.14 -6.94
N GLN A 106 -6.04 -14.00 -7.15
CA GLN A 106 -6.18 -14.79 -8.37
C GLN A 106 -6.25 -13.88 -9.61
N ASN A 107 -7.15 -12.89 -9.62
CA ASN A 107 -7.22 -11.95 -10.74
C ASN A 107 -5.99 -11.03 -10.87
N LEU A 108 -5.33 -10.68 -9.76
CA LEU A 108 -4.05 -9.95 -9.86
C LEU A 108 -2.94 -10.81 -10.51
N ALA A 109 -2.90 -12.12 -10.23
CA ALA A 109 -1.97 -13.04 -10.87
C ALA A 109 -2.26 -13.24 -12.36
N GLU A 110 -3.53 -13.31 -12.75
CA GLU A 110 -3.98 -13.28 -14.16
C GLU A 110 -3.49 -12.01 -14.86
N ASN A 111 -3.76 -10.84 -14.28
CA ASN A 111 -3.39 -9.54 -14.84
C ASN A 111 -1.84 -9.39 -14.99
N PHE A 112 -1.04 -9.90 -14.03
CA PHE A 112 0.43 -9.94 -14.17
C PHE A 112 0.89 -10.92 -15.26
N HIS A 113 0.22 -12.06 -15.43
CA HIS A 113 0.53 -13.03 -16.47
C HIS A 113 0.24 -12.48 -17.88
N GLU A 114 -0.83 -11.69 -18.06
CA GLU A 114 -1.10 -10.98 -19.32
C GLU A 114 0.03 -10.01 -19.69
N LEU A 115 0.62 -9.32 -18.71
CA LEU A 115 1.84 -8.50 -18.89
C LEU A 115 3.15 -9.32 -18.97
N ARG A 116 3.08 -10.65 -19.12
CA ARG A 116 4.23 -11.58 -19.20
C ARG A 116 5.16 -11.52 -17.97
N SER A 117 4.59 -11.17 -16.82
CA SER A 117 5.23 -11.20 -15.51
C SER A 117 4.62 -12.32 -14.65
N GLN A 118 4.97 -12.40 -13.37
CA GLN A 118 4.45 -13.40 -12.44
C GLN A 118 4.31 -12.81 -11.05
N LEU A 119 3.14 -12.99 -10.42
CA LEU A 119 2.96 -12.75 -8.99
C LEU A 119 3.47 -13.96 -8.19
N LEU A 120 4.39 -13.72 -7.25
CA LEU A 120 4.88 -14.73 -6.31
C LEU A 120 4.16 -14.59 -4.96
N ILE A 121 3.49 -15.65 -4.53
CA ILE A 121 2.66 -15.68 -3.33
C ILE A 121 3.39 -16.42 -2.21
N LEU A 122 3.64 -15.74 -1.09
CA LEU A 122 4.43 -16.25 0.02
C LEU A 122 3.54 -16.55 1.23
N ASN A 123 3.46 -17.82 1.63
CA ASN A 123 2.67 -18.26 2.79
C ASN A 123 3.41 -18.06 4.13
N ALA A 124 3.94 -16.85 4.36
CA ALA A 124 4.68 -16.47 5.57
C ALA A 124 4.69 -14.94 5.77
N PRO A 125 4.84 -14.44 7.01
CA PRO A 125 4.90 -13.01 7.31
C PRO A 125 5.99 -12.27 6.52
N ALA A 126 5.71 -11.03 6.10
CA ALA A 126 6.62 -10.25 5.26
C ALA A 126 8.03 -10.11 5.87
N ALA A 127 8.10 -9.85 7.17
CA ALA A 127 9.35 -9.67 7.92
C ALA A 127 10.27 -10.91 7.95
N THR A 128 9.78 -12.11 7.63
CA THR A 128 10.61 -13.34 7.52
C THR A 128 10.70 -13.85 6.09
N ALA A 129 9.61 -13.77 5.33
CA ALA A 129 9.53 -14.25 3.95
C ALA A 129 10.39 -13.42 2.98
N LEU A 130 10.31 -12.09 3.07
CA LEU A 130 10.97 -11.21 2.11
C LEU A 130 12.50 -11.17 2.27
N PRO A 131 13.10 -11.12 3.47
CA PRO A 131 14.56 -11.25 3.61
C PRO A 131 15.09 -12.59 3.10
N ALA A 132 14.40 -13.70 3.39
CA ALA A 132 14.79 -15.03 2.94
C ALA A 132 14.64 -15.22 1.42
N LEU A 133 13.67 -14.56 0.78
CA LEU A 133 13.55 -14.51 -0.68
C LEU A 133 14.65 -13.62 -1.28
N ALA A 134 14.83 -12.41 -0.74
CA ALA A 134 15.79 -11.42 -1.23
C ALA A 134 17.22 -11.99 -1.24
N GLN A 135 17.66 -12.61 -0.13
CA GLN A 135 18.94 -13.32 -0.03
C GLN A 135 19.07 -14.43 -1.08
N ALA A 136 17.99 -15.17 -1.36
CA ALA A 136 18.03 -16.32 -2.26
C ALA A 136 18.04 -15.96 -3.76
N ILE A 137 17.66 -14.72 -4.14
CA ILE A 137 17.67 -14.23 -5.53
C ILE A 137 18.65 -13.09 -5.78
N GLY A 138 19.41 -12.65 -4.77
CA GLY A 138 20.34 -11.52 -4.88
C GLY A 138 19.67 -10.13 -4.90
N ALA A 139 18.41 -10.02 -4.48
CA ALA A 139 17.74 -8.73 -4.34
C ALA A 139 18.17 -8.04 -3.03
N CYS A 140 18.32 -6.71 -3.07
CA CYS A 140 18.56 -5.89 -1.87
C CYS A 140 17.53 -4.75 -1.71
N THR A 141 16.60 -4.62 -2.66
CA THR A 141 15.68 -3.49 -2.77
C THR A 141 14.24 -3.98 -2.80
N ILE A 142 13.40 -3.36 -1.97
CA ILE A 142 11.94 -3.56 -1.95
C ILE A 142 11.26 -2.22 -2.23
N VAL A 143 10.25 -2.23 -3.09
CA VAL A 143 9.35 -1.09 -3.29
C VAL A 143 7.93 -1.54 -2.91
N CYS A 144 7.28 -0.80 -2.02
CA CYS A 144 5.92 -1.10 -1.53
C CYS A 144 5.09 0.18 -1.32
N GLU A 145 3.79 0.02 -1.09
CA GLU A 145 2.91 1.10 -0.65
C GLU A 145 3.40 1.72 0.69
N ASP A 146 3.12 3.00 0.93
CA ASP A 146 3.19 3.59 2.27
C ASP A 146 1.83 3.53 2.98
N ILE A 147 1.76 2.89 4.16
CA ILE A 147 0.56 2.85 5.01
C ILE A 147 0.93 3.42 6.37
N ALA A 148 0.23 4.47 6.79
CA ALA A 148 0.37 5.07 8.12
C ALA A 148 -0.46 4.33 9.19
N ALA A 149 -0.15 3.05 9.42
CA ALA A 149 -0.73 2.24 10.50
C ALA A 149 0.36 1.39 11.20
N PRO A 150 0.23 1.08 12.52
CA PRO A 150 1.36 0.61 13.31
C PRO A 150 1.88 -0.79 12.94
N GLU A 151 1.02 -1.69 12.49
CA GLU A 151 1.41 -3.05 12.12
C GLU A 151 2.21 -3.03 10.81
N GLU A 152 1.69 -2.36 9.78
CA GLU A 152 2.32 -2.20 8.47
C GLU A 152 3.63 -1.37 8.54
N GLN A 153 3.73 -0.41 9.47
CA GLN A 153 4.98 0.29 9.76
C GLN A 153 6.01 -0.62 10.44
N THR A 154 5.57 -1.46 11.37
CA THR A 154 6.45 -2.44 12.05
C THR A 154 7.03 -3.45 11.06
N GLU A 155 6.25 -3.90 10.06
CA GLU A 155 6.76 -4.75 8.99
C GLU A 155 7.86 -4.05 8.16
N VAL A 156 7.62 -2.80 7.74
CA VAL A 156 8.58 -2.00 6.95
C VAL A 156 9.89 -1.79 7.72
N ASP A 157 9.81 -1.46 9.01
CA ASP A 157 11.01 -1.23 9.82
C ASP A 157 11.74 -2.54 10.20
N ALA A 158 11.04 -3.67 10.31
CA ALA A 158 11.66 -4.98 10.44
C ALA A 158 12.46 -5.37 9.18
N LEU A 159 11.94 -5.08 7.98
CA LEU A 159 12.64 -5.29 6.71
C LEU A 159 13.89 -4.41 6.58
N ARG A 160 13.81 -3.14 7.03
CA ARG A 160 14.97 -2.23 7.10
C ARG A 160 16.02 -2.74 8.10
N ALA A 161 15.60 -3.24 9.26
CA ALA A 161 16.48 -3.85 10.26
C ALA A 161 17.15 -5.14 9.75
N ALA A 162 16.51 -5.87 8.83
CA ALA A 162 17.09 -6.99 8.09
C ALA A 162 18.07 -6.57 6.98
N GLY A 163 18.37 -5.28 6.83
CA GLY A 163 19.37 -4.74 5.88
C GLY A 163 18.83 -4.43 4.48
N LEU A 164 17.50 -4.45 4.27
CA LEU A 164 16.89 -4.21 2.97
C LEU A 164 16.63 -2.71 2.70
N GLN A 165 16.82 -2.29 1.45
CA GLN A 165 16.49 -0.95 0.99
C GLN A 165 14.98 -0.87 0.68
N VAL A 166 14.17 -0.49 1.68
CA VAL A 166 12.71 -0.45 1.57
C VAL A 166 12.21 0.97 1.23
N HIS A 167 11.80 1.15 -0.03
CA HIS A 167 11.19 2.36 -0.57
C HIS A 167 9.66 2.29 -0.47
N THR A 168 9.06 3.09 0.40
CA THR A 168 7.60 3.21 0.53
C THR A 168 7.07 4.31 -0.40
N VAL A 169 5.89 4.10 -0.98
CA VAL A 169 5.24 5.05 -1.92
C VAL A 169 3.79 5.29 -1.52
N TRP A 170 3.44 6.52 -1.14
CA TRP A 170 2.07 6.84 -0.73
C TRP A 170 1.09 6.89 -1.91
N HIS A 171 0.01 6.12 -1.84
CA HIS A 171 -1.12 6.23 -2.77
C HIS A 171 -2.48 5.75 -2.22
N SER A 172 -2.62 5.50 -0.92
CA SER A 172 -3.83 4.93 -0.31
C SER A 172 -5.01 5.92 -0.22
N SER A 173 -4.85 7.16 -0.70
CA SER A 173 -5.83 8.24 -0.62
C SER A 173 -6.07 8.92 -1.98
N LEU A 174 -7.27 9.46 -2.16
CA LEU A 174 -7.66 10.22 -3.36
C LEU A 174 -6.75 11.44 -3.60
N LEU A 175 -6.45 12.18 -2.53
CA LEU A 175 -5.58 13.35 -2.53
C LEU A 175 -4.24 12.94 -1.93
N HIS A 176 -3.13 13.27 -2.59
CA HIS A 176 -1.79 12.98 -2.06
C HIS A 176 -1.46 13.94 -0.91
N PRO A 177 -0.77 13.51 0.16
CA PRO A 177 -0.44 14.36 1.32
C PRO A 177 0.24 15.68 0.94
N ASP A 178 1.14 15.65 -0.05
CA ASP A 178 1.87 16.83 -0.53
C ASP A 178 1.00 17.84 -1.32
N GLN A 179 -0.22 17.44 -1.72
CA GLN A 179 -1.19 18.35 -2.33
C GLN A 179 -2.01 19.11 -1.28
N LEU A 180 -2.00 18.70 0.00
CA LEU A 180 -2.81 19.34 1.03
C LEU A 180 -2.26 20.75 1.34
N PRO A 181 -3.13 21.76 1.57
CA PRO A 181 -2.71 23.13 1.89
C PRO A 181 -2.15 23.28 3.33
N TRP A 182 -1.79 22.17 3.98
CA TRP A 182 -1.10 22.07 5.26
C TRP A 182 -0.29 20.75 5.30
N PRO A 183 0.80 20.67 6.08
CA PRO A 183 1.43 19.38 6.37
C PRO A 183 0.50 18.50 7.21
N VAL A 184 0.53 17.18 7.02
CA VAL A 184 -0.38 16.20 7.67
C VAL A 184 -0.51 16.39 9.20
N ARG A 185 0.58 16.76 9.89
CA ARG A 185 0.58 17.09 11.34
C ARG A 185 -0.30 18.29 11.76
N LYS A 186 -0.91 18.99 10.81
CA LYS A 186 -1.87 20.09 11.01
C LYS A 186 -3.25 19.79 10.38
N LEU A 187 -3.55 18.53 10.08
CA LEU A 187 -4.86 18.12 9.56
C LEU A 187 -5.99 18.60 10.50
N PRO A 188 -7.05 19.25 9.99
CA PRO A 188 -8.17 19.66 10.82
C PRO A 188 -8.85 18.47 11.50
N ALA A 189 -9.04 18.54 12.82
CA ALA A 189 -9.65 17.47 13.63
C ALA A 189 -11.14 17.20 13.33
N VAL A 190 -11.75 17.99 12.44
CA VAL A 190 -13.15 17.85 12.01
C VAL A 190 -13.20 17.86 10.48
N PHE A 191 -13.99 16.95 9.90
CA PHE A 191 -14.08 16.76 8.45
C PHE A 191 -14.58 18.00 7.69
N THR A 192 -15.51 18.79 8.26
CA THR A 192 -16.10 19.94 7.56
C THR A 192 -15.07 21.03 7.23
N PRO A 193 -14.24 21.53 8.17
CA PRO A 193 -13.11 22.40 7.86
C PRO A 193 -12.09 21.82 6.86
N PHE A 194 -11.76 20.52 6.99
CA PHE A 194 -10.89 19.82 6.03
C PHE A 194 -11.44 19.94 4.61
N ARG A 195 -12.70 19.54 4.41
CA ARG A 195 -13.38 19.57 3.11
C ARG A 195 -13.48 20.98 2.56
N GLN A 196 -13.91 21.95 3.38
CA GLN A 196 -14.08 23.35 2.96
C GLN A 196 -12.78 23.97 2.45
N ALA A 197 -11.64 23.74 3.12
CA ALA A 197 -10.38 24.32 2.70
C ALA A 197 -9.78 23.63 1.46
N VAL A 198 -9.98 22.32 1.30
CA VAL A 198 -9.63 21.56 0.08
C VAL A 198 -10.45 22.04 -1.12
N GLU A 199 -11.76 22.24 -0.94
CA GLU A 199 -12.66 22.81 -1.97
C GLU A 199 -12.33 24.28 -2.29
N HIS A 200 -11.95 25.08 -1.29
CA HIS A 200 -11.60 26.49 -1.47
C HIS A 200 -10.38 26.69 -2.38
N VAL A 201 -9.34 25.87 -2.22
CA VAL A 201 -8.17 25.85 -3.12
C VAL A 201 -8.42 25.06 -4.42
N LYS A 202 -9.67 24.57 -4.63
CA LYS A 202 -10.11 23.77 -5.78
C LYS A 202 -9.23 22.54 -6.06
N LEU A 203 -8.74 21.89 -5.01
CA LEU A 203 -7.71 20.86 -5.14
C LEU A 203 -8.17 19.70 -6.01
N GLN A 204 -7.40 19.41 -7.07
CA GLN A 204 -7.62 18.26 -7.94
C GLN A 204 -6.72 17.09 -7.52
N PRO A 205 -7.22 15.85 -7.47
CA PRO A 205 -6.37 14.65 -7.42
C PRO A 205 -5.34 14.65 -8.55
N TYR A 206 -4.19 14.00 -8.34
CA TYR A 206 -3.34 13.66 -9.48
C TYR A 206 -4.08 12.72 -10.45
N PRO A 207 -3.84 12.82 -11.77
CA PRO A 207 -4.44 11.89 -12.73
C PRO A 207 -3.99 10.44 -12.46
N PRO A 208 -4.84 9.44 -12.73
CA PRO A 208 -4.46 8.03 -12.67
C PRO A 208 -3.22 7.72 -13.52
N LEU A 209 -2.27 6.95 -12.98
CA LEU A 209 -1.17 6.43 -13.78
C LEU A 209 -1.65 5.29 -14.72
N PRO A 210 -1.20 5.26 -15.99
CA PRO A 210 -1.53 4.15 -16.88
C PRO A 210 -0.86 2.84 -16.44
N VAL A 211 -1.42 1.71 -16.87
CA VAL A 211 -0.73 0.41 -16.77
C VAL A 211 0.51 0.46 -17.68
N PRO A 212 1.72 0.04 -17.24
CA PRO A 212 2.88 -0.04 -18.11
C PRO A 212 2.68 -1.09 -19.22
N GLU A 213 2.97 -0.72 -20.48
CA GLU A 213 2.80 -1.59 -21.66
C GLU A 213 3.68 -2.85 -21.62
N ALA A 214 4.81 -2.78 -20.92
CA ALA A 214 5.73 -3.89 -20.67
C ALA A 214 6.37 -3.74 -19.30
N LEU A 215 6.63 -4.88 -18.64
CA LEU A 215 7.36 -4.94 -17.38
C LEU A 215 8.77 -5.51 -17.59
N PRO A 216 9.75 -5.12 -16.76
CA PRO A 216 10.98 -5.89 -16.59
C PRO A 216 10.66 -7.35 -16.27
N ARG A 217 11.54 -8.26 -16.70
CA ARG A 217 11.32 -9.70 -16.52
C ARG A 217 11.35 -10.07 -15.03
N VAL A 218 10.70 -11.17 -14.67
CA VAL A 218 10.97 -11.83 -13.39
C VAL A 218 12.38 -12.46 -13.41
N PRO A 219 13.09 -12.54 -12.27
CA PRO A 219 14.42 -13.14 -12.21
C PRO A 219 14.34 -14.63 -12.55
N PRO A 220 15.28 -15.20 -13.34
CA PRO A 220 15.18 -16.57 -13.85
C PRO A 220 15.37 -17.65 -12.77
N ASN A 221 16.01 -17.30 -11.65
CA ASN A 221 16.51 -18.25 -10.65
C ASN A 221 15.69 -18.22 -9.34
N ILE A 222 14.36 -18.05 -9.42
CA ILE A 222 13.49 -18.15 -8.23
C ILE A 222 13.53 -19.60 -7.70
N PRO A 223 13.94 -19.85 -6.44
CA PRO A 223 13.97 -21.21 -5.90
C PRO A 223 12.59 -21.88 -5.92
N SER A 224 12.54 -23.13 -6.40
CA SER A 224 11.30 -23.90 -6.60
C SER A 224 10.41 -23.98 -5.35
N LYS A 225 11.00 -24.00 -4.15
CA LYS A 225 10.28 -23.97 -2.86
C LYS A 225 9.34 -22.77 -2.66
N TYR A 226 9.54 -21.66 -3.38
CA TYR A 226 8.64 -20.50 -3.35
C TYR A 226 7.57 -20.56 -4.45
N LEU A 227 7.81 -21.33 -5.51
CA LEU A 227 6.86 -21.54 -6.62
C LEU A 227 5.86 -22.67 -6.31
N GLN A 228 6.30 -23.66 -5.54
CA GLN A 228 5.49 -24.74 -4.98
C GLN A 228 4.49 -24.19 -3.94
N GLU A 229 3.45 -24.99 -3.64
CA GLU A 229 2.43 -24.74 -2.60
C GLU A 229 1.58 -23.46 -2.69
N GLN A 230 1.87 -22.51 -3.58
CA GLN A 230 1.11 -21.25 -3.75
C GLN A 230 -0.41 -21.46 -3.90
N ALA A 231 -0.82 -22.47 -4.68
CA ALA A 231 -2.23 -22.82 -4.84
C ALA A 231 -2.84 -23.35 -3.53
N LEU A 232 -2.17 -24.32 -2.88
CA LEU A 232 -2.60 -24.89 -1.59
C LEU A 232 -2.72 -23.82 -0.49
N ALA A 233 -1.84 -22.81 -0.51
CA ALA A 233 -1.88 -21.68 0.41
C ALA A 233 -3.09 -20.76 0.16
N LEU A 234 -3.43 -20.48 -1.11
CA LEU A 234 -4.66 -19.76 -1.46
C LEU A 234 -5.92 -20.56 -1.11
N ASP A 235 -5.92 -21.87 -1.40
CA ASP A 235 -7.04 -22.76 -1.07
C ASP A 235 -7.26 -22.79 0.45
N ALA A 236 -6.20 -22.85 1.25
CA ALA A 236 -6.24 -22.78 2.71
C ALA A 236 -6.71 -21.41 3.26
N LEU A 237 -6.69 -20.32 2.47
CA LEU A 237 -7.39 -19.09 2.83
C LEU A 237 -8.92 -19.22 2.64
N THR A 238 -9.40 -20.08 1.75
CA THR A 238 -10.83 -20.34 1.60
C THR A 238 -11.35 -21.37 2.61
N ASP A 239 -12.67 -21.40 2.78
CA ASP A 239 -13.39 -22.46 3.47
C ASP A 239 -14.58 -22.82 2.59
N ALA A 240 -14.53 -24.01 1.98
CA ALA A 240 -15.51 -24.49 1.02
C ALA A 240 -16.89 -24.78 1.66
N SER A 241 -16.99 -24.85 2.99
CA SER A 241 -18.28 -25.05 3.69
C SER A 241 -19.15 -23.79 3.73
N ASN A 242 -18.56 -22.60 3.53
CA ASN A 242 -19.24 -21.31 3.67
C ASN A 242 -19.93 -20.88 2.37
N SER A 243 -21.20 -21.26 2.20
CA SER A 243 -22.05 -20.72 1.14
C SER A 243 -22.36 -19.23 1.35
N LEU A 244 -22.41 -18.46 0.25
CA LEU A 244 -22.79 -17.06 0.30
C LEU A 244 -24.32 -16.94 0.35
N ASP A 245 -24.84 -16.25 1.36
CA ASP A 245 -26.27 -15.93 1.48
C ASP A 245 -26.72 -15.10 0.26
N ALA A 246 -27.67 -15.62 -0.52
CA ALA A 246 -28.19 -14.97 -1.72
C ALA A 246 -28.86 -13.61 -1.47
N ARG A 247 -29.18 -13.28 -0.21
CA ARG A 247 -29.67 -11.96 0.22
C ARG A 247 -28.56 -10.92 0.32
N SER A 248 -27.30 -11.36 0.36
CA SER A 248 -26.13 -10.48 0.42
C SER A 248 -25.89 -9.78 -0.91
N ALA A 249 -25.76 -8.45 -0.87
CA ALA A 249 -25.32 -7.66 -2.02
C ALA A 249 -23.91 -8.04 -2.53
N ILE A 250 -23.15 -8.84 -1.76
CA ILE A 250 -21.80 -9.34 -2.11
C ILE A 250 -21.87 -10.70 -2.83
N ALA A 251 -22.98 -11.45 -2.74
CA ALA A 251 -23.09 -12.81 -3.30
C ALA A 251 -22.88 -12.85 -4.83
N PHE A 252 -23.20 -11.75 -5.51
CA PHE A 252 -23.07 -11.59 -6.96
C PHE A 252 -21.81 -10.82 -7.40
N LEU A 253 -20.94 -10.44 -6.45
CA LEU A 253 -19.72 -9.67 -6.72
C LEU A 253 -18.49 -10.57 -6.75
N GLN A 254 -17.54 -10.22 -7.63
CA GLN A 254 -16.22 -10.86 -7.72
C GLN A 254 -15.14 -9.91 -7.19
N GLY A 255 -14.13 -10.47 -6.53
CA GLY A 255 -12.90 -9.74 -6.21
C GLY A 255 -12.07 -9.46 -7.46
N GLY A 256 -10.95 -8.76 -7.29
CA GLY A 256 -10.05 -8.44 -8.40
C GLY A 256 -10.31 -7.09 -9.08
N GLU A 257 -9.26 -6.60 -9.73
CA GLU A 257 -9.23 -5.33 -10.46
C GLU A 257 -10.18 -5.34 -11.68
N SER A 258 -10.21 -6.44 -12.43
CA SER A 258 -11.02 -6.54 -13.64
C SER A 258 -12.52 -6.48 -13.33
N ALA A 259 -12.93 -7.06 -12.20
CA ALA A 259 -14.28 -6.93 -11.65
C ALA A 259 -14.56 -5.50 -11.12
N ALA A 260 -13.58 -4.86 -10.48
CA ALA A 260 -13.71 -3.50 -9.96
C ALA A 260 -13.98 -2.48 -11.08
N LEU A 261 -13.20 -2.53 -12.16
CA LEU A 261 -13.32 -1.63 -13.32
C LEU A 261 -14.61 -1.90 -14.11
N ALA A 262 -15.02 -3.16 -14.26
CA ALA A 262 -16.31 -3.50 -14.86
C ALA A 262 -17.49 -2.93 -14.04
N HIS A 263 -17.47 -3.10 -12.71
CA HIS A 263 -18.51 -2.60 -11.82
C HIS A 263 -18.53 -1.06 -11.71
N LEU A 264 -17.36 -0.40 -11.74
CA LEU A 264 -17.24 1.07 -11.87
C LEU A 264 -17.99 1.56 -13.13
N ARG A 265 -17.61 1.05 -14.31
CA ARG A 265 -18.21 1.43 -15.59
C ARG A 265 -19.71 1.13 -15.63
N GLN A 266 -20.16 0.00 -15.08
CA GLN A 266 -21.58 -0.34 -14.99
C GLN A 266 -22.36 0.61 -14.07
N TYR A 267 -21.77 1.04 -12.94
CA TYR A 267 -22.41 2.00 -12.04
C TYR A 267 -22.62 3.37 -12.71
N LEU A 268 -21.60 3.84 -13.43
CA LEU A 268 -21.61 5.10 -14.17
C LEU A 268 -22.58 5.07 -15.37
N ALA A 269 -22.47 4.05 -16.23
CA ALA A 269 -23.30 3.91 -17.44
C ALA A 269 -24.80 3.77 -17.15
N ARG A 270 -25.17 3.31 -15.95
CA ARG A 270 -26.56 3.24 -15.47
C ARG A 270 -27.08 4.55 -14.84
N GLY A 271 -26.29 5.62 -14.85
CA GLY A 271 -26.66 6.94 -14.31
C GLY A 271 -26.85 6.99 -12.80
N LEU A 272 -26.41 5.96 -12.07
CA LEU A 272 -26.63 5.82 -10.63
C LEU A 272 -25.98 6.95 -9.78
N PRO A 273 -24.81 7.54 -10.13
CA PRO A 273 -24.25 8.68 -9.40
C PRO A 273 -25.22 9.86 -9.23
N HIS A 274 -26.02 10.17 -10.27
CA HIS A 274 -27.02 11.25 -10.21
C HIS A 274 -28.08 11.04 -9.12
N SER A 275 -28.29 9.80 -8.68
CA SER A 275 -29.23 9.45 -7.61
C SER A 275 -28.55 9.29 -6.24
N TYR A 276 -27.22 9.15 -6.17
CA TYR A 276 -26.49 8.67 -4.99
C TYR A 276 -26.84 9.41 -3.70
N LYS A 277 -26.92 10.74 -3.72
CA LYS A 277 -27.25 11.55 -2.53
C LYS A 277 -28.62 11.20 -1.92
N ARG A 278 -29.57 10.75 -2.74
CA ARG A 278 -30.92 10.31 -2.33
C ARG A 278 -30.96 8.82 -1.94
N THR A 279 -30.16 7.98 -2.60
CA THR A 279 -30.24 6.52 -2.46
C THR A 279 -29.29 5.93 -1.41
N ARG A 280 -28.18 6.61 -1.07
CA ARG A 280 -27.08 6.10 -0.21
C ARG A 280 -27.44 5.58 1.19
N ASN A 281 -28.64 5.89 1.69
CA ASN A 281 -29.14 5.41 2.99
C ASN A 281 -30.05 4.17 2.87
N GLY A 282 -30.23 3.61 1.66
CA GLY A 282 -30.93 2.34 1.44
C GLY A 282 -30.19 1.15 2.08
N LEU A 283 -30.93 0.07 2.34
CA LEU A 283 -30.41 -1.14 3.02
C LEU A 283 -30.55 -2.42 2.17
N VAL A 284 -31.29 -2.37 1.06
CA VAL A 284 -31.66 -3.54 0.24
C VAL A 284 -31.29 -3.30 -1.22
N GLY A 285 -30.75 -4.33 -1.88
CA GLY A 285 -30.34 -4.29 -3.29
C GLY A 285 -28.92 -3.75 -3.53
N LEU A 286 -28.47 -3.83 -4.78
CA LEU A 286 -27.11 -3.41 -5.15
C LEU A 286 -27.00 -1.89 -5.38
N ASP A 287 -28.00 -1.28 -6.02
CA ASP A 287 -27.84 0.02 -6.67
C ASP A 287 -27.92 1.25 -5.75
N TYR A 288 -28.33 1.07 -4.49
CA TYR A 288 -28.52 2.18 -3.55
C TYR A 288 -27.20 2.93 -3.22
N SER A 289 -26.05 2.32 -3.48
CA SER A 289 -24.73 2.91 -3.32
C SER A 289 -23.75 2.21 -4.27
N SER A 290 -22.58 2.79 -4.52
CA SER A 290 -21.61 2.24 -5.46
C SER A 290 -21.03 0.87 -5.11
N LYS A 291 -21.12 0.43 -3.85
CA LYS A 291 -20.53 -0.82 -3.32
C LYS A 291 -19.01 -0.98 -3.52
N TRP A 292 -18.31 0.09 -3.93
CA TRP A 292 -16.87 0.07 -4.23
C TRP A 292 -15.96 -0.28 -3.04
N SER A 293 -16.47 -0.26 -1.81
CA SER A 293 -15.69 -0.41 -0.58
C SER A 293 -14.86 -1.69 -0.49
N LEU A 294 -15.30 -2.79 -1.11
CA LEU A 294 -14.56 -4.06 -1.08
C LEU A 294 -13.30 -4.03 -1.96
N TRP A 295 -13.37 -3.43 -3.15
CA TRP A 295 -12.22 -3.25 -4.04
C TRP A 295 -11.32 -2.09 -3.59
N LEU A 296 -11.89 -1.04 -3.00
CA LEU A 296 -11.10 0.05 -2.38
C LEU A 296 -10.30 -0.46 -1.17
N ALA A 297 -10.87 -1.34 -0.34
CA ALA A 297 -10.21 -1.89 0.85
C ALA A 297 -9.15 -2.97 0.57
N THR A 298 -9.14 -3.56 -0.63
CA THR A 298 -8.01 -4.37 -1.14
C THR A 298 -7.13 -3.61 -2.12
N GLY A 299 -7.45 -2.33 -2.40
CA GLY A 299 -6.82 -1.53 -3.44
C GLY A 299 -6.88 -2.12 -4.85
N ALA A 300 -7.81 -3.05 -5.11
CA ALA A 300 -8.19 -3.51 -6.44
C ALA A 300 -8.91 -2.42 -7.25
N LEU A 301 -9.31 -1.32 -6.61
CA LEU A 301 -9.73 -0.08 -7.26
C LEU A 301 -8.93 1.11 -6.69
N SER A 302 -8.35 1.94 -7.55
CA SER A 302 -7.81 3.22 -7.13
C SER A 302 -8.93 4.24 -6.87
N PRO A 303 -8.89 5.02 -5.77
CA PRO A 303 -9.80 6.13 -5.57
C PRO A 303 -9.63 7.22 -6.65
N ARG A 304 -8.42 7.39 -7.22
CA ARG A 304 -8.17 8.36 -8.30
C ARG A 304 -8.76 7.88 -9.63
N GLN A 305 -8.71 6.58 -9.92
CA GLN A 305 -9.40 6.00 -11.09
C GLN A 305 -10.90 6.20 -10.99
N ALA A 306 -11.49 5.86 -9.84
CA ALA A 306 -12.92 6.06 -9.60
C ALA A 306 -13.34 7.53 -9.66
N TYR A 307 -12.45 8.48 -9.33
CA TYR A 307 -12.68 9.92 -9.49
C TYR A 307 -12.55 10.40 -10.93
N ALA A 308 -11.61 9.86 -11.71
CA ALA A 308 -11.38 10.26 -13.10
C ALA A 308 -12.45 9.77 -14.09
N GLU A 309 -13.30 8.81 -13.67
CA GLU A 309 -14.48 8.36 -14.44
C GLU A 309 -15.81 8.98 -13.95
N LEU A 310 -15.80 9.92 -12.98
CA LEU A 310 -16.99 10.55 -12.36
C LEU A 310 -17.37 11.93 -12.92
#